data_AF-A0A9X3PQC8-F1
#
_entry.id   AF-A0A9X3PQC8-F1
#
_cell.length_a   1.000
_cell.length_b   1.000
_cell.length_c   1.000
_cell.angle_alpha   90.00
_cell.angle_beta   90.00
_cell.angle_gamma   90.00
#
_symmetry.space_group_name_H-M   'P 1'
#
loop_
_entity.id
_entity.type
_entity.pdbx_description
1 polymer ?
#
loop_
_entity_poly.entity_id
_entity_poly.type
_entity_poly.pdbx_seq_one_letter_code
_entity_poly.pdbx_strand_id
1 'polypeptide(L)'
;MADRVFDPEAIGEYRQFLVELIEELESEVLPVMAAGTLSRAPAFGTAPGAAENALGQYLEFHAAMWRNLQRLRGTLYGLDAALAAMTSGDDPAAVYFDVATFDTGTYDPTA
;
A
#
# COMPACT_ATOMS: atom_id res chain seq x y z
N MET A 1 -23.73 3.49 31.86
CA MET A 1 -22.96 2.73 30.84
C MET A 1 -23.56 3.12 29.50
N ALA A 2 -22.74 3.55 28.54
CA ALA A 2 -23.21 3.89 27.20
C ALA A 2 -23.49 2.59 26.44
N ASP A 3 -24.67 2.50 25.82
CA ASP A 3 -25.07 1.36 25.02
C ASP A 3 -24.24 1.34 23.72
N ARG A 4 -23.64 0.20 23.37
CA ARG A 4 -22.84 0.07 22.14
C ARG A 4 -23.79 -0.32 21.01
N VAL A 5 -24.27 0.68 20.28
CA VAL A 5 -25.16 0.49 19.14
C VAL A 5 -24.34 0.45 17.85
N PHE A 6 -24.67 -0.47 16.95
CA PHE A 6 -24.08 -0.56 15.62
C PHE A 6 -24.61 0.58 14.74
N ASP A 7 -23.70 1.35 14.14
CA ASP A 7 -24.02 2.48 13.26
C ASP A 7 -23.60 2.15 11.81
N PRO A 8 -24.55 1.78 10.93
CA PRO A 8 -24.25 1.44 9.54
C PRO A 8 -23.85 2.66 8.69
N GLU A 9 -24.28 3.87 9.06
CA GLU A 9 -23.95 5.10 8.33
C GLU A 9 -22.47 5.43 8.51
N ALA A 10 -21.98 5.38 9.75
CA ALA A 10 -20.56 5.58 10.07
C ALA A 10 -19.64 4.58 9.35
N ILE A 11 -20.09 3.32 9.16
CA ILE A 11 -19.33 2.34 8.38
C ILE A 11 -19.30 2.73 6.90
N GLY A 12 -20.41 3.20 6.35
CA GLY A 12 -20.47 3.69 4.97
C GLY A 12 -19.50 4.85 4.71
N GLU A 13 -19.49 5.85 5.58
CA GLU A 13 -18.56 6.99 5.51
C GLU A 13 -17.10 6.55 5.59
N TYR A 14 -16.77 5.66 6.53
CA TYR A 14 -15.41 5.19 6.68
C TYR A 14 -14.94 4.35 5.48
N ARG A 15 -15.83 3.55 4.88
CA ARG A 15 -15.53 2.81 3.65
C ARG A 15 -15.27 3.76 2.48
N GLN A 16 -16.07 4.82 2.34
CA GLN A 16 -15.81 5.84 1.31
C GLN A 16 -14.43 6.47 1.49
N PHE A 17 -14.07 6.84 2.72
CA PHE A 17 -12.73 7.33 3.04
C PHE A 17 -11.62 6.33 2.65
N LEU A 18 -11.81 5.03 2.91
CA LEU A 18 -10.83 4.01 2.52
C LEU A 18 -10.67 3.91 1.00
N VAL A 19 -11.77 4.01 0.24
CA VAL A 19 -11.73 3.99 -1.23
C VAL A 19 -10.96 5.19 -1.77
N GLU A 20 -11.21 6.39 -1.24
CA GLU A 20 -10.49 7.61 -1.62
C GLU A 20 -8.99 7.50 -1.31
N LEU A 21 -8.63 6.92 -0.15
CA LEU A 21 -7.24 6.69 0.23
C LEU A 21 -6.54 5.64 -0.66
N ILE A 22 -7.26 4.59 -1.06
CA ILE A 22 -6.76 3.60 -2.02
C ILE A 22 -6.50 4.27 -3.37
N GLU A 23 -7.43 5.10 -3.84
CA GLU A 23 -7.28 5.83 -5.09
C GLU A 23 -6.04 6.73 -5.04
N GLU A 24 -5.87 7.55 -4.01
CA GLU A 24 -4.67 8.40 -3.83
C GLU A 24 -3.38 7.58 -3.85
N LEU A 25 -3.34 6.46 -3.12
CA LEU A 25 -2.19 5.56 -3.09
C LEU A 25 -1.87 5.02 -4.50
N GLU A 26 -2.88 4.58 -5.25
CA GLU A 26 -2.71 3.97 -6.57
C GLU A 26 -2.43 4.97 -7.69
N SER A 27 -3.06 6.15 -7.66
CA SER A 27 -2.94 7.14 -8.72
C SER A 27 -1.77 8.10 -8.53
N GLU A 28 -1.36 8.37 -7.28
CA GLU A 28 -0.34 9.38 -6.98
C GLU A 28 0.95 8.76 -6.45
N VAL A 29 0.86 7.88 -5.44
CA VAL A 29 2.05 7.43 -4.71
C VAL A 29 2.76 6.27 -5.41
N LEU A 30 2.05 5.21 -5.77
CA LEU A 30 2.64 4.04 -6.44
C LEU A 30 3.32 4.39 -7.78
N PRO A 31 2.75 5.26 -8.65
CA PRO A 31 3.39 5.62 -9.91
C PRO A 31 4.72 6.34 -9.72
N VAL A 32 4.90 7.12 -8.64
CA VAL A 32 6.17 7.82 -8.36
C VAL A 32 7.34 6.84 -8.19
N MET A 33 7.08 5.68 -7.55
CA MET A 33 8.07 4.62 -7.40
C MET A 33 8.17 3.70 -8.61
N ALA A 34 7.04 3.35 -9.24
CA ALA A 34 7.04 2.39 -10.34
C ALA A 34 7.64 2.96 -11.64
N ALA A 35 7.32 4.22 -11.96
CA ALA A 35 7.70 4.83 -13.24
C ALA A 35 8.05 6.33 -13.14
N GLY A 36 7.91 6.92 -11.95
CA GLY A 36 8.12 8.35 -11.72
C GLY A 36 9.54 8.68 -11.27
N THR A 37 9.68 9.78 -10.54
CA THR A 37 10.97 10.34 -10.16
C THR A 37 11.82 9.45 -9.27
N LEU A 38 11.22 8.49 -8.56
CA LEU A 38 11.92 7.56 -7.68
C LEU A 38 12.22 6.21 -8.36
N SER A 39 11.72 5.97 -9.57
CA SER A 39 11.98 4.71 -10.29
C SER A 39 13.47 4.44 -10.51
N ARG A 40 14.29 5.50 -10.58
CA ARG A 40 15.73 5.40 -10.84
C ARG A 40 16.57 5.89 -9.68
N ALA A 41 17.72 5.25 -9.53
CA ALA A 41 18.74 5.66 -8.58
C ALA A 41 19.21 7.11 -8.88
N PRO A 42 19.29 7.98 -7.85
CA PRO A 42 19.91 9.28 -7.96
C PRO A 42 21.37 9.20 -8.42
N ALA A 43 21.86 10.26 -9.06
CA ALA A 43 23.29 10.41 -9.30
C ALA A 43 24.00 10.73 -7.97
N PHE A 44 24.50 9.70 -7.28
CA PHE A 44 25.17 9.83 -5.98
C PHE A 44 26.50 10.62 -6.00
N GLY A 45 26.93 11.10 -7.18
CA GLY A 45 28.15 11.86 -7.35
C GLY A 45 29.42 11.01 -7.25
N THR A 46 30.57 11.69 -7.24
CA THR A 46 31.91 11.06 -7.28
C THR A 46 32.70 11.25 -5.99
N ALA A 47 32.05 11.71 -4.91
CA ALA A 47 32.71 11.85 -3.63
C ALA A 47 33.22 10.47 -3.17
N PRO A 48 34.43 10.39 -2.57
CA PRO A 48 34.96 9.13 -2.05
C PRO A 48 33.94 8.47 -1.09
N GLY A 49 33.64 7.18 -1.28
CA GLY A 49 32.61 6.47 -0.50
C GLY A 49 31.17 6.58 -1.02
N ALA A 50 30.85 7.55 -1.89
CA ALA A 50 29.48 7.75 -2.38
C ALA A 50 29.06 6.64 -3.36
N ALA A 51 29.89 6.33 -4.36
CA ALA A 51 29.57 5.30 -5.35
C ALA A 51 29.67 3.87 -4.79
N GLU A 52 30.52 3.64 -3.78
CA GLU A 52 30.85 2.31 -3.26
C GLU A 52 29.71 1.69 -2.45
N ASN A 53 28.83 2.51 -1.84
CA ASN A 53 27.75 2.02 -0.98
C ASN A 53 26.36 2.60 -1.28
N ALA A 54 26.25 3.81 -1.84
CA ALA A 54 24.96 4.49 -1.92
C ALA A 54 23.97 3.83 -2.89
N LEU A 55 24.46 3.27 -4.01
CA LEU A 55 23.59 2.57 -4.95
C LEU A 55 22.96 1.32 -4.31
N GLY A 56 23.75 0.49 -3.63
CA GLY A 56 23.25 -0.71 -2.96
C GLY A 56 22.20 -0.39 -1.89
N GLN A 57 22.49 0.62 -1.06
CA GLN A 57 21.57 1.07 -0.01
C GLN A 57 20.28 1.65 -0.59
N TYR A 58 20.37 2.41 -1.69
CA TYR A 58 19.19 2.93 -2.37
C TYR A 58 18.31 1.82 -2.92
N LEU A 59 18.89 0.82 -3.59
CA LEU A 59 18.13 -0.30 -4.14
C LEU A 59 17.44 -1.12 -3.05
N GLU A 60 18.10 -1.33 -1.91
CA GLU A 60 17.51 -2.00 -0.75
C GLU A 60 16.35 -1.19 -0.17
N PHE A 61 16.56 0.11 0.05
CA PHE A 61 15.54 1.03 0.53
C PHE A 61 14.34 1.07 -0.42
N HIS A 62 14.59 1.23 -1.72
CA HIS A 62 13.55 1.29 -2.75
C HIS A 62 12.73 -0.01 -2.76
N ALA A 63 13.38 -1.16 -2.65
CA ALA A 63 12.70 -2.45 -2.59
C ALA A 63 11.87 -2.62 -1.31
N ALA A 64 12.38 -2.14 -0.18
CA ALA A 64 11.66 -2.15 1.09
C ALA A 64 10.42 -1.24 1.04
N MET A 65 10.57 -0.03 0.50
CA MET A 65 9.48 0.92 0.33
C MET A 65 8.39 0.37 -0.58
N TRP A 66 8.75 -0.22 -1.72
CA TRP A 66 7.78 -0.85 -2.61
C TRP A 66 6.97 -1.92 -1.88
N ARG A 67 7.63 -2.87 -1.20
CA ARG A 67 6.94 -3.92 -0.42
C ARG A 67 6.02 -3.33 0.66
N ASN A 68 6.45 -2.27 1.34
CA ASN A 68 5.65 -1.61 2.36
C ASN A 68 4.39 -0.97 1.77
N LEU A 69 4.50 -0.31 0.61
CA LEU A 69 3.36 0.28 -0.09
C LEU A 69 2.39 -0.80 -0.59
N GLN A 70 2.89 -1.92 -1.13
CA GLN A 70 2.01 -3.02 -1.52
C GLN A 70 1.30 -3.66 -0.32
N ARG A 71 1.98 -3.77 0.83
CA ARG A 71 1.34 -4.21 2.08
C ARG A 71 0.28 -3.23 2.56
N LEU A 72 0.55 -1.92 2.49
CA LEU A 72 -0.44 -0.89 2.83
C LEU A 72 -1.66 -1.00 1.92
N ARG A 73 -1.45 -1.02 0.59
CA ARG A 73 -2.49 -1.19 -0.43
C ARG A 73 -3.38 -2.39 -0.13
N GLY A 74 -2.76 -3.55 0.11
CA GLY A 74 -3.51 -4.75 0.44
C GLY A 74 -4.26 -4.66 1.77
N THR A 75 -3.66 -4.04 2.79
CA THR A 75 -4.33 -3.81 4.08
C THR A 75 -5.58 -2.94 3.91
N LEU A 76 -5.52 -1.89 3.10
CA LEU A 76 -6.66 -1.01 2.85
C LEU A 76 -7.80 -1.74 2.14
N TYR A 77 -7.51 -2.52 1.10
CA TYR A 77 -8.53 -3.36 0.45
C TYR A 77 -9.11 -4.41 1.40
N GLY A 78 -8.28 -5.04 2.23
CA GLY A 78 -8.74 -5.99 3.23
C GLY A 78 -9.68 -5.36 4.26
N LEU A 79 -9.40 -4.13 4.70
CA LEU A 79 -10.28 -3.38 5.59
C LEU A 79 -11.61 -3.04 4.93
N ASP A 80 -11.60 -2.52 3.69
CA ASP A 80 -12.84 -2.22 2.97
C ASP A 80 -13.70 -3.48 2.78
N ALA A 81 -13.09 -4.59 2.36
CA ALA A 81 -13.78 -5.86 2.15
C ALA A 81 -14.38 -6.42 3.46
N ALA A 82 -13.64 -6.36 4.57
CA ALA A 82 -14.14 -6.81 5.86
C ALA A 82 -15.33 -5.97 6.34
N LEU A 83 -15.27 -4.64 6.16
CA LEU A 83 -16.38 -3.74 6.49
C LEU A 83 -17.58 -3.96 5.58
N ALA A 84 -17.36 -4.23 4.29
CA ALA A 84 -18.41 -4.59 3.34
C ALA A 84 -19.17 -5.83 3.82
N ALA A 85 -18.45 -6.90 4.19
CA ALA A 85 -19.04 -8.14 4.67
C ALA A 85 -19.88 -7.95 5.94
N MET A 86 -19.42 -7.11 6.88
CA MET A 86 -20.19 -6.77 8.08
C MET A 86 -21.53 -6.09 7.75
N THR A 87 -21.59 -5.30 6.67
CA THR A 87 -22.82 -4.61 6.24
C THR A 87 -23.73 -5.46 5.35
N SER A 88 -23.19 -6.43 4.60
CA SER A 88 -23.97 -7.34 3.75
C SER A 88 -24.55 -8.54 4.49
N GLY A 89 -24.06 -8.83 5.71
CA GLY A 89 -24.45 -10.01 6.49
C GLY A 89 -23.73 -11.29 6.05
N ASP A 90 -22.69 -11.16 5.23
CA ASP A 90 -21.79 -12.25 4.87
C ASP A 90 -20.86 -12.60 6.04
N ASP A 91 -20.37 -13.85 6.10
CA ASP A 91 -19.43 -14.27 7.14
C ASP A 91 -18.11 -13.49 7.01
N PRO A 92 -17.77 -12.59 7.97
CA PRO A 92 -16.54 -11.81 7.90
C PRO A 92 -15.29 -12.67 8.00
N ALA A 93 -15.38 -13.91 8.51
CA ALA A 93 -14.27 -14.87 8.54
C ALA A 93 -13.98 -15.49 7.16
N ALA A 94 -14.90 -15.37 6.19
CA ALA A 94 -14.68 -15.81 4.82
C ALA A 94 -13.86 -14.80 4.00
N VAL A 95 -13.73 -13.56 4.48
CA VAL A 95 -12.89 -12.52 3.86
C VAL A 95 -11.46 -12.65 4.37
N TYR A 96 -10.75 -13.68 3.90
CA TYR A 96 -9.32 -13.82 4.15
C TYR A 96 -8.54 -13.07 3.07
N PHE A 97 -8.00 -11.90 3.41
CA PHE A 97 -7.09 -11.17 2.52
C PHE A 97 -5.68 -11.76 2.64
N ASP A 98 -5.28 -12.58 1.66
CA ASP A 98 -3.94 -13.13 1.59
C ASP A 98 -2.99 -12.18 0.84
N VAL A 99 -2.16 -11.47 1.61
CA VAL A 99 -1.07 -10.63 1.09
C VAL A 99 -0.11 -11.41 0.18
N ALA A 100 0.04 -12.73 0.36
CA ALA A 100 0.96 -13.54 -0.45
C ALA A 100 0.43 -13.81 -1.88
N THR A 101 -0.88 -13.70 -2.09
CA THR A 101 -1.52 -13.87 -3.41
C THR A 101 -2.00 -12.55 -4.01
N PHE A 102 -1.94 -11.46 -3.25
CA PHE A 102 -2.22 -10.11 -3.73
C PHE A 102 -1.24 -9.70 -4.82
N ASP A 103 -1.75 -9.14 -5.91
CA ASP A 103 -0.93 -8.63 -7.00
C ASP A 103 -0.09 -7.43 -6.52
N THR A 104 1.18 -7.70 -6.27
CA THR A 104 2.16 -6.70 -5.85
C THR A 104 2.69 -5.87 -7.01
N GLY A 105 2.23 -6.13 -8.25
CA GLY A 105 2.77 -5.55 -9.47
C GLY A 105 4.16 -6.07 -9.80
N THR A 106 4.59 -5.89 -11.05
CA THR A 106 5.96 -6.21 -11.47
C THR A 106 6.92 -5.18 -10.87
N TYR A 107 7.76 -5.61 -9.92
CA TYR A 107 8.80 -4.77 -9.32
C TYR A 107 10.14 -5.01 -10.03
N ASP A 108 10.63 -4.02 -10.78
CA ASP A 108 12.00 -3.99 -11.30
C ASP A 108 12.81 -2.89 -10.57
N PRO A 109 13.69 -3.24 -9.61
CA PRO A 109 14.54 -2.27 -8.93
C PRO A 109 15.62 -1.65 -9.84
N THR A 110 15.80 -2.15 -11.06
CA THR A 110 16.92 -1.81 -11.95
C THR A 110 16.51 -1.08 -13.23
N ALA A 111 15.21 -0.81 -13.43
CA ALA A 111 14.65 -0.11 -14.59
C ALA A 111 14.93 1.41 -14.63
#